data_AF-A0A484LWP1-F1
#
_entry.id   AF-A0A484LWP1-F1
#
_cell.length_a   1.000
_cell.length_b   1.000
_cell.length_c   1.000
_cell.angle_alpha   90.00
_cell.angle_beta   90.00
_cell.angle_gamma   90.00
#
_symmetry.space_group_name_H-M   'P 1'
#
loop_
_entity.id
_entity.type
_entity.pdbx_description
1 polymer ?
#
loop_
_entity_poly.entity_id
_entity_poly.type
_entity_poly.pdbx_seq_one_letter_code
_entity_poly.pdbx_strand_id
1 'polypeptide(L)'
;MKKLRSGDYWAAEAEEGCRTPRHDGCRLPPEAKVCPPPPPRKKPYYGRRRAEKRKPPAGGYFQPPDLELFFALITPRRKAALL
;
A
#
# COMPACT_ATOMS: atom_id res chain seq x y z
N MET A 1 14.03 20.63 39.72
CA MET A 1 12.76 20.52 38.96
C MET A 1 12.78 21.52 37.82
N LYS A 2 12.85 21.08 36.56
CA LYS A 2 12.87 21.99 35.40
C LYS A 2 11.42 22.39 35.10
N LYS A 3 11.09 23.69 35.20
CA LYS A 3 9.77 24.20 34.78
C LYS A 3 9.68 24.12 33.26
N LEU A 4 8.66 23.43 32.74
CA LEU A 4 8.33 23.45 31.32
C LEU A 4 7.89 24.87 30.93
N ARG A 5 8.26 25.32 29.73
CA ARG A 5 7.81 26.62 29.22
C ARG A 5 6.36 26.48 28.75
N SER A 6 5.57 27.54 28.89
CA SER A 6 4.11 27.52 28.64
C SER A 6 3.69 26.98 27.26
N GLY A 7 4.54 27.11 26.24
CA GLY A 7 4.30 26.56 24.90
C GLY A 7 4.45 25.04 24.80
N ASP A 8 5.20 24.42 25.71
CA ASP A 8 5.45 22.96 25.72
C ASP A 8 4.26 22.19 26.33
N TYR A 9 3.36 22.88 27.04
CA TYR A 9 2.22 22.30 27.74
C TYR A 9 1.10 21.85 26.78
N TRP A 10 0.77 22.67 25.78
CA TRP A 10 -0.26 22.33 24.78
C TRP A 10 0.16 21.19 23.87
N ALA A 11 1.45 21.09 23.54
CA ALA A 11 2.00 19.99 22.74
C ALA A 11 1.97 18.67 23.51
N ALA A 12 2.28 18.68 24.81
CA ALA A 12 2.21 17.50 25.67
C ALA A 12 0.76 17.02 25.89
N GLU A 13 -0.18 17.93 26.16
CA GLU A 13 -1.62 17.61 26.27
C GLU A 13 -2.20 17.06 24.97
N ALA A 14 -1.86 17.65 23.82
CA ALA A 14 -2.30 17.15 22.51
C ALA A 14 -1.76 15.74 22.22
N GLU A 15 -0.52 15.45 22.62
CA GLU A 15 0.07 14.11 22.47
C GLU A 15 -0.62 13.09 23.37
N GLU A 16 -1.02 13.47 24.59
CA GLU A 16 -1.71 12.59 25.53
C GLU A 16 -3.17 12.33 25.14
N GLY A 17 -3.89 13.36 24.67
CA GLY A 17 -5.27 13.26 24.21
C GLY A 17 -5.47 12.48 22.90
N CYS A 18 -4.41 12.30 22.10
CA CYS A 18 -4.47 11.54 20.83
C CYS A 18 -4.06 10.07 20.97
N ARG A 19 -3.66 9.61 22.17
CA ARG A 19 -3.18 8.24 22.38
C ARG A 19 -4.32 7.26 22.63
N THR A 20 -4.15 6.03 22.14
CA THR A 20 -5.05 4.92 22.47
C THR A 20 -5.07 4.69 23.99
N PRO A 21 -6.25 4.66 24.65
CA PRO A 21 -6.36 4.39 26.08
C PRO A 21 -5.67 3.08 26.47
N ARG A 22 -4.83 3.12 27.52
CA ARG A 22 -4.01 1.98 27.95
C ARG A 22 -4.53 1.23 29.18
N HIS A 23 -5.59 1.74 29.81
CA HIS A 23 -6.17 1.11 30.99
C HIS A 23 -6.85 -0.23 30.64
N ASP A 24 -6.88 -1.14 31.61
CA ASP A 24 -7.30 -2.53 31.37
C ASP A 24 -8.75 -2.66 30.89
N GLY A 25 -9.67 -1.77 31.27
CA GLY A 25 -11.06 -1.79 30.78
C GLY A 25 -11.23 -1.38 29.31
N CYS A 26 -10.20 -0.78 28.68
CA CYS A 26 -10.19 -0.46 27.25
C CYS A 26 -9.31 -1.41 26.45
N ARG A 27 -8.56 -2.31 27.11
CA ARG A 27 -7.63 -3.21 26.44
C ARG A 27 -8.39 -4.37 25.82
N LEU A 28 -8.06 -4.70 24.58
CA LEU A 28 -8.63 -5.87 23.92
C LEU A 28 -8.34 -7.14 24.76
N PRO A 29 -9.36 -7.99 24.97
CA PRO A 29 -9.18 -9.23 25.71
C PRO A 29 -8.20 -10.16 24.98
N PRO A 30 -7.50 -11.07 25.68
CA PRO A 30 -6.49 -11.96 25.08
C PRO A 30 -6.99 -12.72 23.84
N GLU A 31 -8.25 -13.13 23.84
CA GLU A 31 -8.89 -13.89 22.77
C GLU A 31 -9.02 -13.06 21.47
N ALA A 32 -9.20 -11.75 21.60
CA ALA A 32 -9.28 -10.82 20.46
C ALA A 32 -7.91 -10.52 19.82
N LYS A 33 -6.80 -10.94 20.45
CA LYS A 33 -5.44 -10.81 19.89
C LYS A 33 -5.10 -11.93 18.91
N VAL A 34 -5.95 -12.95 18.80
CA VAL A 34 -5.79 -14.02 17.82
C VAL A 34 -6.30 -13.51 16.48
N CYS A 35 -5.38 -13.15 15.59
CA CYS A 35 -5.73 -12.81 14.22
C CYS A 35 -6.39 -14.04 13.55
N PRO A 36 -7.55 -13.88 12.89
CA PRO A 36 -8.12 -14.97 12.11
C PRO A 36 -7.13 -15.41 11.02
N PRO A 37 -7.20 -16.68 10.56
CA PRO A 37 -6.36 -17.14 9.47
C PRO A 37 -6.59 -16.26 8.23
N PRO A 38 -5.53 -16.00 7.43
CA PRO A 38 -5.65 -15.15 6.25
C PRO A 38 -6.68 -15.75 5.26
N PRO A 39 -7.40 -14.90 4.51
CA PRO A 39 -8.35 -15.37 3.53
C PRO A 39 -7.63 -16.21 2.46
N PRO A 40 -8.31 -17.23 1.89
CA PRO A 40 -7.72 -18.06 0.85
C PRO A 40 -7.32 -17.22 -0.35
N ARG A 41 -6.13 -17.49 -0.91
CA ARG A 41 -5.64 -16.79 -2.09
C ARG A 41 -6.59 -17.05 -3.25
N LYS A 42 -7.02 -15.99 -3.94
CA LYS A 42 -7.80 -16.11 -5.17
C LYS A 42 -6.99 -16.91 -6.19
N LYS A 43 -7.63 -17.88 -6.84
CA LYS A 43 -6.99 -18.62 -7.94
C LYS A 43 -6.66 -17.64 -9.06
N PRO A 44 -5.43 -17.67 -9.58
CA PRO A 44 -5.08 -16.87 -10.74
C PRO A 44 -5.98 -17.23 -11.92
N TYR A 45 -6.44 -16.20 -12.61
CA TYR A 45 -7.35 -16.34 -13.73
C TYR A 45 -6.59 -16.76 -14.99
N TYR A 46 -6.34 -18.06 -15.18
CA TYR A 46 -5.57 -18.58 -16.31
C TYR A 46 -6.40 -19.03 -17.54
N GLY A 47 -7.67 -18.62 -17.65
CA GLY A 47 -8.54 -19.04 -18.75
C GLY A 47 -8.47 -18.16 -20.01
N ARG A 48 -9.05 -18.64 -21.14
CA ARG A 48 -9.21 -17.89 -22.40
C ARG A 48 -9.81 -16.49 -22.21
N ARG A 49 -10.69 -16.31 -21.24
CA ARG A 49 -11.23 -14.99 -20.88
C ARG A 49 -10.15 -14.00 -20.42
N ARG A 50 -8.97 -14.41 -19.91
CA ARG A 50 -7.88 -13.46 -19.60
C ARG A 50 -7.26 -12.93 -20.88
N ALA A 51 -7.03 -13.78 -21.88
CA ALA A 51 -6.53 -13.36 -23.19
C ALA A 51 -7.57 -12.47 -23.90
N GLU A 52 -8.85 -12.83 -23.80
CA GLU A 52 -9.95 -12.06 -24.39
C GLU A 52 -10.18 -10.71 -23.72
N LYS A 53 -10.11 -10.63 -22.38
CA LYS A 53 -10.17 -9.36 -21.62
C LYS A 53 -8.91 -8.50 -21.77
N ARG A 54 -7.82 -9.05 -22.30
CA ARG A 54 -6.56 -8.33 -22.55
C ARG A 54 -6.39 -7.95 -24.01
N LYS A 55 -7.37 -8.25 -24.87
CA LYS A 55 -7.36 -7.69 -26.22
C LYS A 55 -7.46 -6.16 -26.10
N PRO A 56 -6.69 -5.42 -26.91
CA PRO A 56 -6.91 -3.99 -27.07
C PRO A 56 -8.37 -3.72 -27.45
N PRO A 57 -8.90 -2.53 -27.13
CA PRO A 57 -10.16 -2.05 -27.68
C PRO A 57 -10.18 -2.20 -29.21
N ALA A 58 -11.37 -2.29 -29.81
CA ALA A 58 -11.50 -2.50 -31.25
C ALA A 58 -10.77 -1.45 -32.10
N GLY A 59 -10.66 -0.20 -31.61
CA GLY A 59 -9.90 0.89 -32.23
C GLY A 59 -8.44 1.00 -31.75
N GLY A 60 -7.91 -0.01 -31.06
CA GLY A 60 -6.63 0.05 -30.36
C GLY A 60 -6.69 0.89 -29.09
N TYR A 61 -5.56 0.94 -28.37
CA TYR A 61 -5.37 1.95 -27.32
C TYR A 61 -4.90 3.25 -27.97
N PHE A 62 -5.21 4.40 -27.36
CA PHE A 62 -4.63 5.67 -27.75
C PHE A 62 -3.10 5.56 -27.82
N GLN A 63 -2.53 5.93 -28.98
CA GLN A 63 -1.09 5.92 -29.24
C GLN A 63 -0.62 7.37 -29.32
N PRO A 64 -0.30 8.04 -28.20
CA PRO A 64 0.28 9.37 -28.28
C PRO A 64 1.70 9.26 -28.88
N PRO A 65 2.11 10.24 -29.69
CA PRO A 65 3.34 10.17 -30.47
C PRO A 65 4.62 10.08 -29.61
N ASP A 66 4.53 10.36 -28.32
CA ASP A 66 5.64 10.43 -27.36
C ASP A 66 5.74 9.21 -26.42
N LEU A 67 4.75 8.29 -26.40
CA LEU A 67 4.72 7.14 -25.47
C LEU A 67 5.95 6.24 -25.63
N GLU A 68 6.33 5.96 -26.87
CA GLU A 68 7.48 5.11 -27.19
C GLU A 68 8.80 5.77 -26.79
N LEU A 69 8.87 7.10 -26.84
CA LEU A 69 10.03 7.86 -26.38
C LEU A 69 10.20 7.72 -24.85
N PHE A 70 9.11 7.76 -24.08
CA PHE A 70 9.18 7.52 -22.64
C PHE A 70 9.74 6.13 -22.31
N PHE A 71 9.31 5.07 -22.99
CA PHE A 71 9.83 3.73 -22.71
C PHE A 71 11.29 3.54 -23.15
N ALA A 72 11.70 4.17 -24.25
CA ALA A 72 13.09 4.19 -24.68
C ALA A 72 14.03 4.89 -23.67
N LEU A 73 13.54 5.94 -23.01
CA LEU A 73 14.30 6.71 -22.03
C LEU A 73 14.29 6.09 -20.63
N ILE A 74 13.17 5.50 -20.23
CA ILE A 74 12.94 5.02 -18.84
C ILE A 74 13.40 3.57 -18.64
N THR A 75 13.61 2.77 -19.70
CA THR A 75 14.06 1.39 -19.52
C THR A 75 15.56 1.32 -19.22
N PRO A 76 16.01 0.96 -18.00
CA PRO A 76 17.38 0.52 -17.83
C PRO A 76 17.51 -0.78 -18.62
N ARG A 77 18.41 -0.82 -19.61
CA ARG A 77 18.74 -2.05 -20.36
C ARG A 77 19.13 -3.10 -19.33
N ARG A 78 18.20 -4.00 -18.99
CA ARG A 78 18.56 -5.25 -18.33
C ARG A 78 19.44 -5.98 -19.35
N LYS A 79 20.75 -5.96 -19.13
CA LYS A 79 21.63 -6.89 -19.83
C LYS A 79 21.08 -8.27 -19.48
N ALA A 80 20.54 -8.97 -20.48
CA ALA A 80 20.28 -10.39 -20.33
C ALA A 80 21.63 -11.00 -19.90
N ALA A 81 21.67 -11.61 -18.72
CA ALA A 81 22.77 -12.50 -18.40
C ALA A 81 22.69 -13.64 -19.42
N LEU A 82 23.68 -13.71 -20.31
CA LEU A 82 23.91 -14.93 -21.06
C LEU A 82 24.52 -15.93 -20.08
N LEU A 83 23.86 -17.10 -20.03
CA LEU A 83 24.18 -18.33 -19.30
C LEU A 83 23.75 -18.36 -17.83
#